data_AF-A0A2K5F917-F1
#
_entry.id   AF-A0A2K5F917-F1
#
_cell.length_a   1.000
_cell.length_b   1.000
_cell.length_c   1.000
_cell.angle_alpha   90.00
_cell.angle_beta   90.00
_cell.angle_gamma   90.00
#
_symmetry.space_group_name_H-M   'P 1'
#
loop_
_entity.id
_entity.type
_entity.pdbx_description
1 polymer ?
#
loop_
_entity_poly.entity_id
_entity_poly.type
_entity_poly.pdbx_seq_one_letter_code
_entity_poly.pdbx_strand_id
1 'polypeptide(L)'
;MKGLYFQQSSTDEEITFVFQERENLLVTEDNFVKLQVKACALSQINTKLLAEMKMKKDFFPVGREIAGIVLDVGSKVSFFQPDDEVVEILY
;
A
#
# COMPACT_ATOMS: atom_id res chain seq x y z
N MET A 1 -3.63 -8.95 -8.29
CA MET A 1 -3.66 -8.48 -6.87
C MET A 1 -4.75 -7.42 -6.74
N LYS A 2 -5.49 -7.39 -5.62
CA LYS A 2 -6.48 -6.35 -5.30
C LYS A 2 -5.88 -5.36 -4.31
N GLY A 3 -6.06 -4.06 -4.55
CA GLY A 3 -5.70 -3.00 -3.61
C GLY A 3 -6.93 -2.17 -3.23
N LEU A 4 -6.99 -1.70 -2.00
CA LEU A 4 -8.00 -0.73 -1.53
C LEU A 4 -7.44 0.68 -1.69
N TYR A 5 -8.26 1.58 -2.23
CA TYR A 5 -7.87 2.96 -2.48
C TYR A 5 -8.93 3.91 -1.97
N PHE A 6 -8.49 5.03 -1.40
CA PHE A 6 -9.31 6.21 -1.16
C PHE A 6 -9.44 7.00 -2.44
N GLN A 7 -10.68 7.25 -2.87
CA GLN A 7 -10.98 8.11 -4.01
C GLN A 7 -11.28 9.52 -3.51
N GLN A 8 -10.49 10.49 -3.98
CA GLN A 8 -10.75 11.89 -3.70
C GLN A 8 -11.89 12.38 -4.61
N SER A 9 -13.08 12.57 -4.04
CA SER A 9 -14.22 13.17 -4.74
C SER A 9 -14.09 14.70 -4.77
N SER A 10 -14.66 15.35 -5.79
CA SER A 10 -14.70 16.81 -5.89
C SER A 10 -15.76 17.46 -4.97
N THR A 11 -16.66 16.65 -4.42
CA THR A 11 -17.72 17.06 -3.49
C THR A 11 -17.33 16.57 -2.10
N ASP A 12 -16.90 17.52 -1.26
CA ASP A 12 -16.20 17.39 0.04
C ASP A 12 -16.88 16.54 1.14
N GLU A 13 -18.00 15.85 0.84
CA GLU A 13 -18.90 15.30 1.86
C GLU A 13 -18.87 13.76 1.98
N GLU A 14 -18.33 13.03 1.01
CA GLU A 14 -18.35 11.56 1.05
C GLU A 14 -16.99 10.92 0.72
N ILE A 15 -16.42 10.25 1.73
CA ILE A 15 -15.19 9.45 1.59
C ILE A 15 -15.56 8.13 0.92
N THR A 16 -15.02 7.90 -0.28
CA THR A 16 -15.26 6.66 -1.02
C THR A 16 -14.01 5.79 -1.03
N PHE A 17 -14.18 4.50 -0.71
CA PHE A 17 -13.13 3.50 -0.87
C PHE A 17 -13.48 2.54 -2.00
N VAL A 18 -12.52 2.27 -2.87
CA VAL A 18 -12.70 1.39 -4.04
C VAL A 18 -11.64 0.31 -4.09
N PHE A 19 -12.03 -0.89 -4.51
CA PHE A 19 -11.08 -1.93 -4.86
C PHE A 19 -10.63 -1.75 -6.31
N GLN A 20 -9.34 -1.79 -6.55
CA GLN A 20 -8.77 -1.85 -7.89
C GLN A 20 -8.03 -3.18 -8.07
N GLU A 21 -8.34 -3.88 -9.16
CA GLU A 21 -7.57 -5.04 -9.60
C GLU A 21 -6.33 -4.58 -10.36
N ARG A 22 -5.18 -5.16 -10.01
CA ARG A 22 -3.91 -5.03 -10.72
C ARG A 22 -3.47 -6.39 -11.20
N GLU A 23 -3.43 -6.57 -12.51
CA GLU A 23 -3.12 -7.85 -13.13
C GLU A 23 -1.62 -8.18 -13.09
N ASN A 24 -0.75 -7.19 -13.03
CA ASN A 24 0.69 -7.39 -13.04
C ASN A 24 1.30 -7.27 -11.65
N LEU A 25 1.81 -8.38 -11.13
CA LEU A 25 2.77 -8.33 -10.04
C LEU A 25 4.10 -7.84 -10.62
N LEU A 26 4.53 -6.64 -10.23
CA LEU A 26 5.83 -6.11 -10.62
C LEU A 26 6.94 -7.12 -10.28
N VAL A 27 7.95 -7.19 -11.14
CA VAL A 27 9.18 -7.93 -10.85
C VAL A 27 9.81 -7.31 -9.61
N THR A 28 10.25 -8.15 -8.67
CA THR A 28 10.89 -7.70 -7.43
C THR A 28 12.22 -7.04 -7.79
N GLU A 29 12.31 -5.72 -7.55
CA GLU A 29 13.54 -4.96 -7.79
C GLU A 29 14.64 -5.35 -6.78
N ASP A 30 15.90 -5.05 -7.11
CA ASP A 30 17.08 -5.48 -6.36
C ASP A 30 17.01 -5.30 -4.83
N ASN A 31 16.46 -4.18 -4.34
CA ASN A 31 16.40 -3.86 -2.91
C ASN A 31 14.99 -4.02 -2.31
N PHE A 32 14.06 -4.62 -3.04
CA PHE A 32 12.67 -4.71 -2.65
C PHE A 32 12.36 -6.08 -2.06
N VAL A 33 11.37 -6.11 -1.18
CA VAL A 33 10.79 -7.34 -0.63
C VAL A 33 9.34 -7.39 -1.04
N LYS A 34 8.94 -8.48 -1.69
CA LYS A 34 7.56 -8.68 -2.13
C LYS A 34 6.80 -9.45 -1.07
N LEU A 35 5.69 -8.89 -0.64
CA LEU A 35 4.90 -9.40 0.48
C LEU A 35 3.53 -9.87 0.04
N GLN A 36 3.08 -11.00 0.58
CA GLN A 36 1.66 -11.33 0.66
C GLN A 36 1.11 -10.71 1.94
N VAL A 37 0.42 -9.59 1.80
CA VAL A 37 -0.29 -8.95 2.93
C VAL A 37 -1.35 -9.91 3.48
N LYS A 38 -1.34 -10.15 4.79
CA LYS A 38 -2.31 -10.95 5.53
C LYS A 38 -3.23 -10.10 6.37
N ALA A 39 -2.71 -9.01 6.91
CA ALA A 39 -3.46 -8.02 7.66
C ALA A 39 -2.92 -6.62 7.37
N CYS A 40 -3.80 -5.63 7.45
CA CYS A 40 -3.46 -4.24 7.26
C CYS A 40 -4.32 -3.38 8.18
N ALA A 41 -3.70 -2.48 8.93
CA ALA A 41 -4.42 -1.52 9.75
C ALA A 41 -4.94 -0.37 8.88
N LEU A 42 -6.14 0.11 9.20
CA LEU A 42 -6.71 1.29 8.55
C LEU A 42 -6.40 2.53 9.37
N SER A 43 -5.39 3.31 8.94
CA SER A 43 -5.10 4.61 9.52
C SER A 43 -6.08 5.68 9.00
N GLN A 44 -6.34 6.70 9.82
CA GLN A 44 -7.20 7.82 9.42
C GLN A 44 -6.61 8.58 8.22
N ILE A 45 -7.45 8.86 7.22
CA ILE A 45 -7.07 9.68 6.08
C ILE A 45 -7.34 11.15 6.41
N ASN A 46 -6.30 11.96 6.33
CA ASN A 46 -6.41 13.40 6.52
C ASN A 46 -6.60 14.10 5.16
N THR A 47 -7.86 14.24 4.75
CA THR A 47 -8.23 14.87 3.47
C THR A 47 -7.81 16.35 3.39
N LYS A 48 -7.85 17.08 4.52
CA LYS A 48 -7.39 18.46 4.60
C LYS A 48 -5.90 18.58 4.27
N LEU A 49 -5.09 17.72 4.88
CA LEU A 49 -3.65 17.68 4.60
C LEU A 49 -3.36 17.30 3.14
N LEU A 50 -4.10 16.35 2.56
CA LEU A 50 -3.96 15.98 1.14
C LEU A 50 -4.27 17.16 0.21
N ALA A 51 -5.30 17.95 0.52
CA ALA A 51 -5.65 19.16 -0.21
C ALA A 51 -4.58 20.26 -0.07
N GLU A 52 -4.08 20.49 1.15
CA GLU A 52 -3.00 21.45 1.44
C GLU A 52 -1.70 21.10 0.72
N MET A 53 -1.35 19.81 0.68
CA MET A 53 -0.19 19.30 -0.06
C MET A 53 -0.37 19.35 -1.59
N LYS A 54 -1.54 19.79 -2.10
CA LYS A 54 -1.87 19.87 -3.52
C LYS A 54 -1.60 18.56 -4.26
N MET A 55 -1.82 17.43 -3.57
CA MET A 55 -1.64 16.10 -4.13
C MET A 55 -2.72 15.87 -5.20
N LYS A 56 -2.34 15.87 -6.47
CA LYS A 56 -3.25 15.60 -7.60
C LYS A 56 -3.26 14.11 -7.94
N LYS A 57 -3.88 13.29 -7.11
CA LYS A 57 -4.16 11.89 -7.44
C LYS A 57 -5.64 11.62 -7.20
N ASP A 58 -6.28 10.96 -8.15
CA ASP A 58 -7.69 10.59 -8.01
C ASP A 58 -7.87 9.44 -7.00
N PHE A 59 -6.82 8.61 -6.84
CA PHE A 59 -6.82 7.44 -5.96
C PHE A 59 -5.54 7.36 -5.12
N PHE A 60 -5.69 7.24 -3.81
CA PHE A 60 -4.62 7.07 -2.85
C PHE A 60 -4.67 5.68 -2.24
N PRO A 61 -3.58 4.89 -2.26
CA PRO A 61 -3.55 3.63 -1.54
C PRO A 61 -3.72 3.88 -0.05
N VAL A 62 -4.40 2.96 0.63
CA VAL A 62 -4.65 3.06 2.07
C VAL A 62 -3.95 1.91 2.79
N GLY A 63 -3.73 2.08 4.09
CA GLY A 63 -3.03 1.10 4.91
C GLY A 63 -1.53 1.36 4.95
N ARG A 64 -1.08 2.02 6.02
CA ARG A 64 0.35 2.34 6.22
C ARG A 64 1.07 1.32 7.08
N GLU A 65 0.32 0.46 7.75
CA GLU A 65 0.84 -0.62 8.58
C GLU A 65 0.32 -1.96 8.07
N ILE A 66 1.22 -2.89 7.77
CA ILE A 66 0.88 -4.23 7.28
C ILE A 66 1.61 -5.33 8.05
N ALA A 67 0.98 -6.50 8.09
CA ALA A 67 1.63 -7.76 8.44
C ALA A 67 1.42 -8.76 7.29
N GLY A 68 2.47 -9.50 6.95
CA GLY A 68 2.44 -10.39 5.81
C GLY A 68 3.56 -11.42 5.81
N ILE A 69 3.59 -12.19 4.72
CA ILE A 69 4.60 -13.22 4.48
C ILE A 69 5.42 -12.82 3.26
N VAL A 70 6.74 -12.92 3.35
CA VAL A 70 7.63 -12.66 2.21
C VAL A 70 7.40 -13.72 1.13
N LEU A 71 7.10 -13.27 -0.09
CA LEU A 71 6.96 -14.15 -1.27
C LEU A 71 8.25 -14.21 -2.09
N ASP A 72 8.96 -13.09 -2.19
CA ASP A 72 10.14 -12.95 -3.04
C ASP A 72 11.01 -11.78 -2.56
N VAL A 73 12.31 -11.84 -2.85
CA VAL A 73 13.29 -10.84 -2.42
C VAL A 73 14.18 -10.45 -3.57
N GLY A 74 14.49 -9.15 -3.64
CA GLY A 74 15.42 -8.62 -4.63
C GLY A 74 16.84 -9.15 -4.45
N SER A 75 17.62 -9.11 -5.54
CA SER A 75 18.98 -9.67 -5.59
C SER A 75 19.98 -9.09 -4.58
N LYS A 76 19.70 -7.91 -4.01
CA LYS A 76 20.54 -7.21 -3.04
C LYS A 76 19.97 -7.24 -1.61
N VAL A 77 18.80 -7.86 -1.40
CA VAL A 77 18.26 -8.08 -0.06
C VAL A 77 18.95 -9.30 0.55
N SER A 78 19.55 -9.13 1.72
CA SER A 78 20.27 -10.21 2.45
C SER A 78 19.65 -10.58 3.79
N PHE A 79 18.72 -9.77 4.31
CA PHE A 79 18.15 -9.94 5.64
C PHE A 79 16.88 -10.81 5.65
N PHE A 80 16.08 -10.74 4.59
CA PHE A 80 14.81 -11.46 4.45
C PHE A 80 14.93 -12.61 3.45
N GLN A 81 14.11 -13.62 3.64
CA GLN A 81 13.94 -14.76 2.74
C GLN A 81 12.44 -15.05 2.52
N PRO A 82 12.07 -15.73 1.43
CA PRO A 82 10.70 -16.24 1.27
C PRO A 82 10.23 -17.01 2.50
N ASP A 83 8.93 -16.90 2.79
CA ASP A 83 8.22 -17.46 3.95
C ASP A 83 8.46 -16.79 5.31
N ASP A 84 9.35 -15.78 5.40
CA ASP A 84 9.46 -14.98 6.62
C ASP A 84 8.16 -14.20 6.91
N GLU A 85 7.74 -14.21 8.18
CA GLU A 85 6.67 -13.33 8.69
C GLU A 85 7.24 -11.97 9.04
N VAL A 86 6.68 -10.90 8.48
CA VAL A 86 7.18 -9.53 8.71
C VAL A 86 6.05 -8.54 8.94
N VAL A 87 6.43 -7.44 9.58
CA VAL A 87 5.61 -6.23 9.73
C VAL A 87 6.29 -5.06 9.05
N GLU A 88 5.51 -4.22 8.38
CA GLU A 88 5.98 -2.97 7.78
C GLU A 88 5.17 -1.81 8.34
N ILE A 89 5.85 -0.70 8.61
CA ILE A 89 5.24 0.57 9.03
C ILE A 89 5.82 1.67 8.16
N LEU A 90 4.95 2.36 7.43
CA LEU A 90 5.29 3.56 6.67
C LEU A 90 4.97 4.81 7.50
N TYR A 91 6.00 5.41 8.09
CA TYR A 91 5.90 6.65 8.88
C TYR A 91 5.71 7.88 8.00
#